data_AF-A0ABD3CV07-F1
#
_entry.id   AF-A0ABD3CV07-F1
#
_cell.length_a   1.000
_cell.length_b   1.000
_cell.length_c   1.000
_cell.angle_alpha   90.00
_cell.angle_beta   90.00
_cell.angle_gamma   90.00
#
_symmetry.space_group_name_H-M   'P 1'
#
loop_
_entity.id
_entity.type
_entity.pdbx_description
1 polymer ?
#
loop_
_entity_poly.entity_id
_entity_poly.type
_entity_poly.pdbx_seq_one_letter_code
_entity_poly.pdbx_strand_id
1 'polypeptide(L)'
;MVESPGKVKVVFDSRRFMAIGPKKKITDNFRSYLGFLGRKQPSILLKSWKDVSANTKEMIWQAILEKFEIFLVDGDKEVEFSLIHVKLQEKFWRKWVNYVGRRWNVFKTNLTTTYIYGKKKKDEPPYVKEYEFLDKEMWEAFVALKARQVQSHNKCPQRCSRGGYEVLTQKIIDEKLKTRQQASDDPSDIIQPPSQPSRNETWKRARFKPSGDYINP
;
A
#
# COMPACT_ATOMS: atom_id res chain seq x y z
N MET A 1 5.63 -41.63 16.81
CA MET A 1 6.62 -40.64 17.25
C MET A 1 7.03 -39.86 16.01
N VAL A 2 6.49 -38.67 15.81
CA VAL A 2 6.78 -37.86 14.62
C VAL A 2 8.05 -37.08 14.92
N GLU A 3 9.16 -37.47 14.30
CA GLU A 3 10.41 -36.73 14.38
C GLU A 3 10.17 -35.29 13.95
N SER A 4 10.39 -34.33 14.85
CA SER A 4 10.43 -32.92 14.49
C SER A 4 11.49 -32.76 13.41
N PRO A 5 11.17 -32.20 12.22
CA PRO A 5 12.18 -31.96 11.21
C PRO A 5 13.26 -31.08 11.82
N GLY A 6 14.50 -31.60 11.87
CA GLY A 6 15.64 -30.89 12.47
C GLY A 6 15.76 -29.48 11.92
N LYS A 7 16.08 -28.52 12.80
CA LYS A 7 16.21 -27.12 12.41
C LYS A 7 17.27 -26.97 11.32
N VAL A 8 17.04 -26.05 10.38
CA VAL A 8 17.98 -25.85 9.27
C VAL A 8 19.12 -24.97 9.77
N LYS A 9 20.35 -25.51 9.77
CA LYS A 9 21.56 -24.74 10.08
C LYS A 9 21.82 -23.65 9.03
N VAL A 10 21.99 -22.40 9.48
CA VAL A 10 22.35 -21.25 8.63
C VAL A 10 23.48 -20.48 9.28
N VAL A 11 24.55 -20.27 8.51
CA VAL A 11 25.77 -19.60 8.97
C VAL A 11 25.84 -18.20 8.35
N PHE A 12 26.20 -17.20 9.15
CA PHE A 12 26.29 -15.80 8.75
C PHE A 12 27.63 -15.19 9.13
N ASP A 13 28.08 -14.18 8.39
CA ASP A 13 29.23 -13.34 8.72
C ASP A 13 28.93 -12.43 9.93
N SER A 14 29.77 -12.41 10.97
CA SER A 14 29.54 -11.56 12.16
C SER A 14 29.58 -10.06 11.88
N ARG A 15 30.28 -9.62 10.84
CA ARG A 15 30.47 -8.20 10.49
C ARG A 15 29.40 -7.70 9.54
N ARG A 16 29.08 -8.47 8.51
CA ARG A 16 28.14 -8.11 7.44
C ARG A 16 26.77 -8.72 7.62
N PHE A 17 26.62 -9.72 8.48
CA PHE A 17 25.40 -10.54 8.65
C PHE A 17 24.87 -11.10 7.32
N MET A 18 25.79 -11.40 6.41
CA MET A 18 25.48 -12.06 5.14
C MET A 18 25.67 -13.55 5.33
N ALA A 19 24.81 -14.37 4.73
CA ALA A 19 24.98 -15.81 4.86
C ALA A 19 26.31 -16.23 4.23
N ILE A 20 27.10 -17.00 4.99
CA ILE A 20 28.34 -17.62 4.53
C ILE A 20 27.99 -19.08 4.23
N GLY A 21 28.32 -19.55 3.05
CA GLY A 21 28.25 -20.97 2.75
C GLY A 21 28.19 -21.29 1.27
N PRO A 22 28.57 -22.52 0.89
CA PRO A 22 28.67 -22.95 -0.51
C PRO A 22 27.30 -23.11 -1.21
N LYS A 23 26.18 -23.09 -0.48
CA LYS A 23 24.85 -23.42 -1.01
C LYS A 23 23.92 -22.20 -0.98
N LYS A 24 23.89 -21.45 -2.08
CA LYS A 24 22.90 -20.38 -2.40
C LYS A 24 21.46 -20.75 -1.99
N LYS A 25 21.10 -22.03 -2.11
CA LYS A 25 19.79 -22.61 -1.74
C LYS A 25 19.38 -22.38 -0.27
N ILE A 26 20.31 -22.48 0.69
CA ILE A 26 19.97 -22.33 2.13
C ILE A 26 19.66 -20.87 2.44
N THR A 27 20.47 -19.95 1.91
CA THR A 27 20.26 -18.51 2.03
C THR A 27 18.95 -18.07 1.36
N ASP A 28 18.66 -18.61 0.19
CA ASP A 28 17.42 -18.33 -0.53
C ASP A 28 16.21 -18.89 0.21
N ASN A 29 16.32 -20.09 0.81
CA ASN A 29 15.29 -20.64 1.69
C ASN A 29 15.03 -19.74 2.91
N PHE A 30 16.08 -19.30 3.60
CA PHE A 30 15.98 -18.37 4.73
C PHE A 30 15.27 -17.06 4.32
N ARG A 31 15.74 -16.40 3.25
CA ARG A 31 15.14 -15.15 2.73
C ARG A 31 13.70 -15.35 2.26
N SER A 32 13.39 -16.50 1.67
CA SER A 32 12.04 -16.83 1.20
C SER A 32 11.09 -17.03 2.38
N TYR A 33 11.53 -17.71 3.43
CA TYR A 33 10.78 -17.89 4.67
C TYR A 33 10.54 -16.55 5.39
N LEU A 34 11.55 -15.68 5.49
CA LEU A 34 11.36 -14.32 6.00
C LEU A 34 10.34 -13.54 5.16
N GLY A 35 10.39 -13.71 3.85
CA GLY A 35 9.39 -13.14 2.93
C GLY A 35 7.99 -13.66 3.21
N PHE A 36 7.85 -14.96 3.49
CA PHE A 36 6.58 -15.58 3.87
C PHE A 36 6.04 -15.04 5.20
N LEU A 37 6.87 -15.01 6.26
CA LEU A 37 6.48 -14.45 7.56
C LEU A 37 6.07 -12.99 7.45
N GLY A 38 6.80 -12.20 6.66
CA GLY A 38 6.45 -10.80 6.41
C GLY A 38 5.13 -10.60 5.68
N ARG A 39 4.63 -11.61 4.96
CA ARG A 39 3.28 -11.56 4.36
C ARG A 39 2.21 -12.05 5.32
N LYS A 40 2.51 -13.11 6.09
CA LYS A 40 1.55 -13.82 6.94
C LYS A 40 1.24 -13.12 8.26
N GLN A 41 2.26 -12.59 8.95
CA GLN A 41 2.12 -12.14 10.35
C GLN A 41 1.62 -10.69 10.49
N PRO A 42 2.20 -9.68 9.79
CA PRO A 42 1.82 -8.29 10.01
C PRO A 42 0.56 -7.92 9.22
N SER A 43 -0.42 -7.28 9.87
CA SER A 43 -1.64 -6.80 9.22
C SER A 43 -1.32 -5.81 8.10
N ILE A 44 -1.97 -5.98 6.94
CA ILE A 44 -1.83 -5.07 5.79
C ILE A 44 -2.46 -3.69 6.01
N LEU A 45 -3.32 -3.55 7.04
CA LEU A 45 -4.02 -2.31 7.39
C LEU A 45 -3.10 -1.27 8.01
N LEU A 46 -1.97 -1.70 8.60
CA LEU A 46 -0.99 -0.79 9.19
C LEU A 46 -0.37 0.10 8.11
N LYS A 47 -0.18 1.38 8.42
CA LYS A 47 0.34 2.35 7.44
C LYS A 47 1.81 2.07 7.12
N SER A 48 2.64 1.85 8.13
CA SER A 48 4.08 1.63 8.01
C SER A 48 4.59 0.49 8.88
N TRP A 49 5.80 -0.01 8.58
CA TRP A 49 6.46 -1.06 9.37
C TRP A 49 6.80 -0.61 10.79
N LYS A 50 6.93 0.71 10.99
CA LYS A 50 7.17 1.30 12.31
C LYS A 50 5.97 1.09 13.23
N ASP A 51 4.76 1.09 12.67
CA ASP A 51 3.49 0.92 13.40
C ASP A 51 3.20 -0.55 13.77
N VAL A 52 3.98 -1.49 13.26
CA VAL A 52 3.89 -2.91 13.66
C VAL A 52 4.39 -3.04 15.10
N SER A 53 3.56 -3.63 15.95
CA SER A 53 3.83 -3.83 17.38
C SER A 53 5.16 -4.56 17.62
N ALA A 54 5.80 -4.26 18.75
CA ALA A 54 7.00 -4.99 19.18
C ALA A 54 6.70 -6.48 19.36
N ASN A 55 5.52 -6.83 19.86
CA ASN A 55 5.09 -8.21 20.04
C ASN A 55 5.02 -8.99 18.72
N THR A 56 4.42 -8.41 17.67
CA THR A 56 4.37 -9.04 16.34
C THR A 56 5.76 -9.23 15.76
N LYS A 57 6.66 -8.26 15.97
CA LYS A 57 8.07 -8.41 15.59
C LYS A 57 8.66 -9.61 16.33
N GLU A 58 8.54 -9.67 17.66
CA GLU A 58 9.06 -10.79 18.44
C GLU A 58 8.51 -12.15 18.00
N MET A 59 7.19 -12.27 17.74
CA MET A 59 6.59 -13.49 17.21
C MET A 59 7.21 -13.93 15.87
N ILE A 60 7.51 -12.97 14.99
CA ILE A 60 8.25 -13.25 13.75
C ILE A 60 9.64 -13.79 14.07
N TRP A 61 10.31 -13.29 15.12
CA TRP A 61 11.60 -13.85 15.54
C TRP A 61 11.50 -15.29 15.95
N GLN A 62 10.57 -15.58 16.84
CA GLN A 62 10.44 -16.89 17.44
C GLN A 62 10.15 -17.92 16.35
N ALA A 63 9.30 -17.58 15.38
CA ALA A 63 9.05 -18.40 14.20
C ALA A 63 10.29 -18.64 13.31
N ILE A 64 11.29 -17.75 13.35
CA ILE A 64 12.58 -17.91 12.66
C ILE A 64 13.48 -18.85 13.46
N LEU A 65 13.61 -18.64 14.77
CA LEU A 65 14.43 -19.46 15.68
C LEU A 65 13.89 -20.89 15.85
N GLU A 66 12.59 -21.09 15.65
CA GLU A 66 11.97 -22.40 15.62
C GLU A 66 12.41 -23.20 14.39
N LYS A 67 12.55 -22.53 13.23
CA LYS A 67 12.85 -23.19 11.95
C LYS A 67 14.35 -23.28 11.63
N PHE A 68 15.14 -22.33 12.11
CA PHE A 68 16.54 -22.20 11.76
C PHE A 68 17.43 -22.19 13.00
N GLU A 69 18.53 -22.94 12.92
CA GLU A 69 19.66 -22.79 13.84
C GLU A 69 20.64 -21.79 13.23
N ILE A 70 20.80 -20.66 13.91
CA ILE A 70 21.57 -19.53 13.40
C ILE A 70 22.96 -19.57 14.02
N PHE A 71 23.99 -19.51 13.19
CA PHE A 71 25.39 -19.41 13.59
C PHE A 71 26.01 -18.16 12.97
N LEU A 72 26.94 -17.53 13.69
CA LEU A 72 27.75 -16.42 13.18
C LEU A 72 29.22 -16.82 13.17
N VAL A 73 29.92 -16.48 12.09
CA VAL A 73 31.37 -16.66 11.93
C VAL A 73 32.04 -15.41 12.44
N ASP A 74 32.84 -15.56 13.50
CA ASP A 74 33.73 -14.51 14.00
C ASP A 74 35.18 -14.96 13.87
N GLY A 75 35.89 -14.42 12.88
CA GLY A 75 37.19 -14.95 12.46
C GLY A 75 37.02 -16.35 11.82
N ASP A 76 37.66 -17.36 12.40
CA ASP A 76 37.61 -18.76 11.93
C ASP A 76 36.62 -19.63 12.70
N LYS A 77 35.90 -19.08 13.69
CA LYS A 77 35.00 -19.85 14.57
C LYS A 77 33.54 -19.60 14.24
N GLU A 78 32.78 -20.68 14.08
CA GLU A 78 31.32 -20.64 14.08
C GLU A 78 30.82 -20.63 15.54
N VAL A 79 30.09 -19.59 15.90
CA VAL A 79 29.47 -19.44 17.22
C VAL A 79 27.96 -19.46 17.06
N GLU A 80 27.28 -20.23 17.89
CA GLU A 80 25.82 -20.28 17.90
C GLU A 80 25.23 -18.92 18.30
N PHE A 81 24.12 -18.51 17.66
CA PHE A 81 23.49 -17.22 17.89
C PHE A 81 23.14 -16.96 19.35
N SER A 82 22.71 -17.99 20.09
CA SER A 82 22.33 -17.92 21.50
C SER A 82 23.49 -17.55 22.42
N LEU A 83 24.73 -17.91 22.06
CA LEU A 83 25.95 -17.70 22.86
C LEU A 83 26.65 -16.36 22.59
N ILE A 84 26.11 -15.56 21.67
CA ILE A 84 26.72 -14.32 21.23
C ILE A 84 26.37 -13.15 22.13
N HIS A 85 27.28 -12.18 22.23
CA HIS A 85 27.05 -10.93 22.97
C HIS A 85 25.73 -10.24 22.55
N VAL A 86 24.89 -9.89 23.52
CA VAL A 86 23.54 -9.29 23.36
C VAL A 86 23.48 -8.14 22.34
N LYS A 87 24.41 -7.17 22.40
CA LYS A 87 24.51 -6.08 21.41
C LYS A 87 24.61 -6.56 19.94
N LEU A 88 25.29 -7.68 19.68
CA LEU A 88 25.40 -8.23 18.33
C LEU A 88 24.12 -8.98 17.92
N GLN A 89 23.50 -9.70 18.87
CA GLN A 89 22.18 -10.29 18.67
C GLN A 89 21.15 -9.22 18.29
N GLU A 90 21.12 -8.09 18.99
CA GLU A 90 20.20 -6.98 18.71
C GLU A 90 20.43 -6.37 17.31
N LYS A 91 21.70 -6.21 16.89
CA LYS A 91 22.03 -5.73 15.55
C LYS A 91 21.57 -6.70 14.47
N PHE A 92 21.81 -7.99 14.67
CA PHE A 92 21.40 -9.04 13.74
C PHE A 92 19.87 -9.12 13.65
N TRP A 93 19.20 -9.14 14.80
CA TRP A 93 17.75 -9.05 14.95
C TRP A 93 17.18 -7.89 14.14
N ARG A 94 17.65 -6.66 14.42
CA ARG A 94 17.19 -5.45 13.74
C ARG A 94 17.36 -5.54 12.22
N LYS A 95 18.48 -6.09 11.73
CA LYS A 95 18.72 -6.26 10.29
C LYS A 95 17.64 -7.14 9.65
N TRP A 96 17.37 -8.30 10.22
CA TRP A 96 16.45 -9.26 9.62
C TRP A 96 14.99 -8.91 9.81
N VAL A 97 14.62 -8.31 10.93
CA VAL A 97 13.27 -7.72 11.12
C VAL A 97 13.02 -6.60 10.11
N ASN A 98 14.00 -5.75 9.85
CA ASN A 98 13.88 -4.72 8.82
C ASN A 98 13.80 -5.32 7.41
N TYR A 99 14.50 -6.43 7.15
CA TYR A 99 14.34 -7.17 5.91
C TYR A 99 12.92 -7.70 5.74
N VAL A 100 12.34 -8.30 6.79
CA VAL A 100 10.92 -8.73 6.81
C VAL A 100 10.00 -7.54 6.52
N GLY A 101 10.24 -6.39 7.18
CA GLY A 101 9.48 -5.16 6.93
C GLY A 101 9.56 -4.66 5.49
N ARG A 102 10.74 -4.76 4.86
CA ARG A 102 10.89 -4.45 3.42
C ARG A 102 10.08 -5.40 2.56
N ARG A 103 10.06 -6.70 2.86
CA ARG A 103 9.26 -7.69 2.12
C ARG A 103 7.76 -7.49 2.32
N TRP A 104 7.32 -7.11 3.52
CA TRP A 104 5.94 -6.72 3.80
C TRP A 104 5.51 -5.48 3.00
N ASN A 105 6.37 -4.45 2.92
CA ASN A 105 6.10 -3.27 2.08
C ASN A 105 5.98 -3.64 0.59
N VAL A 106 6.90 -4.47 0.08
CA VAL A 106 6.83 -4.98 -1.31
C VAL A 106 5.53 -5.74 -1.56
N PHE A 107 5.11 -6.56 -0.61
CA PHE A 107 3.84 -7.28 -0.68
C PHE A 107 2.64 -6.34 -0.78
N LYS A 108 2.54 -5.32 0.08
CA LYS A 108 1.49 -4.30 0.01
C LYS A 108 1.49 -3.53 -1.31
N THR A 109 2.67 -3.19 -1.82
CA THR A 109 2.81 -2.54 -3.13
C THR A 109 2.31 -3.47 -4.24
N ASN A 110 2.66 -4.75 -4.22
CA ASN A 110 2.16 -5.72 -5.18
C ASN A 110 0.63 -5.86 -5.11
N LEU A 111 0.06 -5.99 -3.91
CA LEU A 111 -1.41 -6.02 -3.73
C LEU A 111 -2.08 -4.79 -4.37
N THR A 112 -1.53 -3.61 -4.12
CA THR A 112 -2.07 -2.35 -4.62
C THR A 112 -1.93 -2.23 -6.15
N THR A 113 -0.74 -2.46 -6.67
CA THR A 113 -0.41 -2.28 -8.09
C THR A 113 -1.01 -3.36 -8.98
N THR A 114 -1.18 -4.59 -8.48
CA THR A 114 -1.65 -5.73 -9.27
C THR A 114 -3.16 -5.92 -9.16
N TYR A 115 -3.74 -5.83 -7.96
CA TYR A 115 -5.16 -6.17 -7.71
C TYR A 115 -6.07 -4.94 -7.57
N ILE A 116 -5.56 -3.78 -7.12
CA ILE A 116 -6.42 -2.59 -6.98
C ILE A 116 -6.40 -1.75 -8.27
N TYR A 117 -5.20 -1.44 -8.77
CA TYR A 117 -5.02 -0.58 -9.95
C TYR A 117 -4.55 -1.34 -11.20
N GLY A 118 -4.20 -2.61 -11.05
CA GLY A 118 -3.53 -3.39 -12.08
C GLY A 118 -4.43 -4.24 -12.95
N LYS A 119 -3.78 -5.13 -13.69
CA LYS A 119 -4.39 -6.04 -14.65
C LYS A 119 -5.36 -7.02 -13.97
N LYS A 120 -5.08 -7.44 -12.73
CA LYS A 120 -5.88 -8.40 -11.98
C LYS A 120 -7.06 -7.77 -11.21
N LYS A 121 -7.42 -6.51 -11.49
CA LYS A 121 -8.55 -5.84 -10.83
C LYS A 121 -9.90 -6.52 -11.04
N LYS A 122 -10.09 -7.14 -12.21
CA LYS A 122 -11.33 -7.85 -12.58
C LYS A 122 -11.27 -9.33 -12.23
N ASP A 123 -10.11 -9.82 -11.83
CA ASP A 123 -9.91 -11.21 -11.44
C ASP A 123 -10.40 -11.43 -10.01
N GLU A 124 -10.42 -12.69 -9.60
CA GLU A 124 -10.74 -13.06 -8.23
C GLU A 124 -9.79 -12.39 -7.22
N PRO A 125 -10.31 -11.94 -6.07
CA PRO A 125 -9.51 -11.30 -5.04
C PRO A 125 -8.33 -12.15 -4.54
N PRO A 126 -7.24 -11.52 -4.07
CA PRO A 126 -6.02 -12.22 -3.68
C PRO A 126 -6.20 -13.22 -2.54
N TYR A 127 -7.21 -13.05 -1.69
CA TYR A 127 -7.53 -13.98 -0.59
C TYR A 127 -8.12 -15.33 -1.06
N VAL A 128 -8.65 -15.40 -2.28
CA VAL A 128 -9.30 -16.63 -2.79
C VAL A 128 -8.29 -17.63 -3.37
N LYS A 129 -7.23 -17.14 -4.02
CA LYS A 129 -6.29 -18.00 -4.77
C LYS A 129 -4.87 -18.05 -4.24
N GLU A 130 -4.35 -16.94 -3.70
CA GLU A 130 -2.90 -16.80 -3.48
C GLU A 130 -2.51 -16.67 -2.00
N TYR A 131 -3.39 -16.17 -1.15
CA TYR A 131 -3.08 -15.87 0.24
C TYR A 131 -4.19 -16.35 1.18
N GLU A 132 -4.11 -17.62 1.60
CA GLU A 132 -5.06 -18.23 2.56
C GLU A 132 -5.13 -17.50 3.91
N PHE A 133 -4.06 -16.80 4.28
CA PHE A 133 -3.98 -16.03 5.53
C PHE A 133 -4.59 -14.62 5.42
N LEU A 134 -5.15 -14.25 4.28
CA LEU A 134 -5.79 -12.95 4.07
C LEU A 134 -7.30 -13.13 4.13
N ASP A 135 -7.98 -12.47 5.07
CA ASP A 135 -9.44 -12.54 5.13
C ASP A 135 -10.12 -11.55 4.18
N LYS A 136 -11.35 -11.87 3.77
CA LYS A 136 -12.18 -10.98 2.94
C LYS A 136 -12.34 -9.60 3.58
N GLU A 137 -12.67 -9.55 4.86
CA GLU A 137 -12.89 -8.30 5.59
C GLU A 137 -11.62 -7.44 5.63
N MET A 138 -10.46 -8.07 5.89
CA MET A 138 -9.17 -7.38 5.92
C MET A 138 -8.78 -6.86 4.52
N TRP A 139 -9.12 -7.59 3.46
CA TRP A 139 -8.92 -7.14 2.09
C TRP A 139 -9.80 -5.93 1.75
N GLU A 140 -11.10 -5.97 2.05
CA GLU A 140 -12.02 -4.86 1.80
C GLU A 140 -11.62 -3.60 2.56
N ALA A 141 -11.26 -3.74 3.84
CA ALA A 141 -10.73 -2.64 4.65
C ALA A 141 -9.44 -2.05 4.06
N PHE A 142 -8.55 -2.89 3.50
CA PHE A 142 -7.34 -2.43 2.83
C PHE A 142 -7.64 -1.65 1.54
N VAL A 143 -8.59 -2.12 0.72
CA VAL A 143 -9.03 -1.42 -0.49
C VAL A 143 -9.63 -0.05 -0.13
N ALA A 144 -10.50 0.01 0.88
CA ALA A 144 -11.07 1.26 1.37
C ALA A 144 -9.99 2.22 1.89
N LEU A 145 -9.01 1.72 2.64
CA LEU A 145 -7.86 2.51 3.11
C LEU A 145 -7.08 3.12 1.93
N LYS A 146 -6.88 2.37 0.85
CA LYS A 146 -6.18 2.86 -0.35
C LYS A 146 -6.99 3.90 -1.12
N ALA A 147 -8.29 3.70 -1.25
CA ALA A 147 -9.19 4.70 -1.85
C ALA A 147 -9.14 6.03 -1.07
N ARG A 148 -9.25 5.97 0.27
CA ARG A 148 -9.13 7.14 1.16
C ARG A 148 -7.76 7.81 1.05
N GLN A 149 -6.69 7.02 0.95
CA GLN A 149 -5.34 7.54 0.75
C GLN A 149 -5.25 8.32 -0.57
N VAL A 150 -5.81 7.82 -1.68
CA VAL A 150 -5.82 8.59 -2.94
C VAL A 150 -6.60 9.89 -2.80
N GLN A 151 -7.77 9.84 -2.16
CA GLN A 151 -8.59 11.03 -1.91
C GLN A 151 -7.85 12.07 -1.06
N SER A 152 -7.12 11.66 -0.02
CA SER A 152 -6.38 12.60 0.85
C SER A 152 -5.26 13.34 0.14
N HIS A 153 -4.72 12.80 -0.97
CA HIS A 153 -3.71 13.49 -1.78
C HIS A 153 -4.31 14.51 -2.76
N ASN A 154 -5.64 14.55 -2.90
CA ASN A 154 -6.33 15.52 -3.73
C ASN A 154 -6.47 16.86 -2.98
N LYS A 155 -5.37 17.62 -2.90
CA LYS A 155 -5.31 18.93 -2.22
C LYS A 155 -6.25 19.98 -2.80
N CYS A 156 -6.69 19.80 -4.05
CA CYS A 156 -7.47 20.78 -4.78
C CYS A 156 -8.64 20.07 -5.48
N PRO A 157 -9.63 19.55 -4.73
CA PRO A 157 -10.75 18.81 -5.30
C PRO A 157 -11.55 19.69 -6.28
N GLN A 158 -12.07 19.06 -7.33
CA GLN A 158 -12.95 19.69 -8.30
C GLN A 158 -14.17 18.80 -8.52
N ARG A 159 -15.34 19.41 -8.72
CA ARG A 159 -16.63 18.72 -8.91
C ARG A 159 -16.88 18.28 -10.36
N CYS A 160 -15.97 18.59 -11.27
CA CYS A 160 -16.07 18.12 -12.65
C CYS A 160 -16.16 16.59 -12.67
N SER A 161 -17.26 16.07 -13.24
CA SER A 161 -17.44 14.63 -13.42
C SER A 161 -16.49 14.10 -14.50
N ARG A 162 -16.68 12.85 -14.96
CA ARG A 162 -15.90 12.26 -16.06
C ARG A 162 -15.79 13.13 -17.32
N GLY A 163 -16.74 14.03 -17.57
CA GLY A 163 -16.74 14.96 -18.70
C GLY A 163 -15.90 16.24 -18.52
N GLY A 164 -15.26 16.44 -17.37
CA GLY A 164 -14.29 17.53 -17.18
C GLY A 164 -14.88 18.94 -17.29
N TYR A 165 -14.05 19.87 -17.77
CA TYR A 165 -14.42 21.27 -17.99
C TYR A 165 -15.31 21.48 -19.21
N GLU A 166 -15.26 20.59 -20.19
CA GLU A 166 -16.08 20.67 -21.40
C GLU A 166 -17.58 20.55 -21.08
N VAL A 167 -17.95 19.51 -20.33
CA VAL A 167 -19.34 19.34 -19.87
C VAL A 167 -19.76 20.44 -18.90
N LEU A 168 -18.84 20.94 -18.06
CA LEU A 168 -19.12 22.07 -17.17
C LEU A 168 -19.40 23.35 -17.96
N THR A 169 -18.62 23.59 -19.03
CA THR A 169 -18.77 24.73 -19.92
C THR A 169 -20.13 24.69 -20.61
N GLN A 170 -20.51 23.52 -21.15
CA GLN A 170 -21.82 23.34 -21.78
C GLN A 170 -22.95 23.63 -20.80
N LYS A 171 -22.87 23.13 -19.56
CA LYS A 171 -23.88 23.41 -18.53
C LYS A 171 -24.00 24.90 -18.21
N ILE A 172 -22.88 25.63 -18.14
CA ILE A 172 -22.89 27.08 -17.90
C ILE A 172 -23.54 27.81 -19.09
N ILE A 173 -23.26 27.39 -20.32
CA ILE A 173 -23.87 27.94 -21.54
C ILE A 173 -25.38 27.68 -21.54
N ASP A 174 -25.81 26.45 -21.26
CA ASP A 174 -27.22 26.06 -21.22
C ASP A 174 -27.99 26.80 -20.12
N GLU A 175 -27.39 26.98 -18.94
CA GLU A 175 -27.97 27.77 -17.84
C GLU A 175 -28.15 29.25 -18.26
N LYS A 176 -27.11 29.87 -18.84
CA LYS A 176 -27.19 31.26 -19.33
C LYS A 176 -28.24 31.41 -20.43
N LEU A 177 -28.36 30.42 -21.32
CA LEU A 177 -29.37 30.42 -22.38
C LEU A 177 -30.78 30.35 -21.81
N LYS A 178 -31.02 29.45 -20.83
CA LYS A 178 -32.30 29.34 -20.13
C LYS A 178 -32.68 30.63 -19.41
N THR A 179 -31.74 31.28 -18.73
CA THR A 179 -32.00 32.56 -18.06
C THR A 179 -32.40 33.65 -19.07
N ARG A 180 -31.77 33.70 -20.25
CA ARG A 180 -32.16 34.65 -21.32
C ARG A 180 -33.55 34.36 -21.86
N GLN A 181 -33.91 33.08 -22.02
CA GLN A 181 -35.24 32.65 -22.46
C GLN A 181 -36.33 33.00 -21.46
N GLN A 182 -36.05 32.90 -20.16
CA GLN A 182 -37.02 33.24 -19.11
C GLN A 182 -37.19 34.74 -18.89
N ALA A 183 -36.22 35.55 -19.32
CA ALA A 183 -36.24 37.01 -19.19
C ALA A 183 -36.82 37.71 -20.43
N SER A 184 -37.07 36.98 -21.52
CA SER A 184 -37.76 37.51 -22.70
C SER A 184 -39.26 37.29 -22.53
N ASP A 185 -40.03 38.37 -22.65
CA ASP A 185 -41.50 38.35 -22.56
C ASP A 185 -42.18 38.05 -23.92
N ASP A 186 -41.43 38.07 -25.04
CA ASP A 186 -41.94 37.87 -26.40
C ASP A 186 -41.44 36.53 -27.00
N PRO A 187 -42.34 35.58 -27.33
CA PRO A 187 -41.98 34.30 -27.95
C PRO A 187 -41.25 34.41 -29.30
N SER A 188 -41.26 35.59 -29.92
CA SER A 188 -40.69 35.86 -31.24
C SER A 188 -39.22 36.31 -31.21
N ASP A 189 -38.68 36.59 -30.02
CA ASP A 189 -37.32 37.11 -29.86
C ASP A 189 -36.24 36.08 -30.26
N ILE A 190 -35.36 36.49 -31.19
CA ILE A 190 -34.18 35.70 -31.54
C ILE A 190 -33.12 35.87 -30.45
N ILE A 191 -33.08 34.93 -29.50
CA ILE A 191 -32.10 34.94 -28.41
C ILE A 191 -30.75 34.48 -28.93
N GLN A 192 -29.80 35.40 -29.01
CA GLN A 192 -28.43 35.09 -29.40
C GLN A 192 -27.76 34.12 -28.40
N PRO A 193 -26.95 33.16 -28.89
CA PRO A 193 -26.24 32.23 -28.03
C PRO A 193 -25.29 32.97 -27.08
N PRO A 194 -25.21 32.58 -25.79
CA PRO A 194 -24.29 33.20 -24.85
C PRO A 194 -22.83 32.91 -25.23
N SER A 195 -21.96 33.89 -24.97
CA SER A 195 -20.52 33.75 -25.16
C SER A 195 -19.96 32.66 -24.25
N GLN A 196 -18.85 32.05 -24.68
CA GLN A 196 -18.17 31.04 -23.86
C GLN A 196 -17.79 31.61 -22.47
N PRO A 197 -18.00 30.84 -21.40
CA PRO A 197 -17.64 31.26 -20.05
C PRO A 197 -16.11 31.36 -19.90
N SER A 198 -15.67 32.32 -19.09
CA SER A 198 -14.24 32.54 -18.89
C SER A 198 -13.58 31.38 -18.14
N ARG A 199 -12.25 31.26 -18.26
CA ARG A 199 -11.46 30.30 -17.48
C ARG A 199 -11.64 30.48 -15.96
N ASN A 200 -11.77 31.72 -15.51
CA ASN A 200 -11.97 32.02 -14.08
C ASN A 200 -13.36 31.55 -13.61
N GLU A 201 -14.40 31.82 -14.41
CA GLU A 201 -15.77 31.39 -14.13
C GLU A 201 -15.89 29.87 -14.05
N THR A 202 -15.34 29.16 -15.04
CA THR A 202 -15.30 27.70 -15.05
C THR A 202 -14.50 27.13 -13.88
N TRP A 203 -13.36 27.74 -13.53
CA TRP A 203 -12.55 27.34 -12.37
C TRP A 203 -13.32 27.51 -11.05
N LYS A 204 -14.04 28.62 -10.86
CA LYS A 204 -14.89 28.85 -9.69
C LYS A 204 -16.05 27.85 -9.65
N ARG A 205 -16.78 27.67 -10.75
CA ARG A 205 -17.92 26.74 -10.84
C ARG A 205 -17.52 25.29 -10.54
N ALA A 206 -16.29 24.91 -10.88
CA ALA A 206 -15.74 23.59 -10.60
C ALA A 206 -15.36 23.37 -9.13
N ARG A 207 -15.15 24.43 -8.35
CA ARG A 207 -14.51 24.39 -7.02
C ARG A 207 -15.32 25.00 -5.89
N PHE A 208 -16.45 25.62 -6.20
CA PHE A 208 -17.35 26.22 -5.21
C PHE A 208 -18.72 25.57 -5.26
N LYS A 209 -19.37 25.48 -4.10
CA LYS A 209 -20.78 25.07 -3.99
C LYS A 209 -21.70 26.20 -4.46
N PRO A 210 -22.96 25.91 -4.82
CA PRO A 210 -23.96 26.96 -5.09
C PRO A 210 -24.17 27.92 -3.91
N SER A 211 -23.87 27.50 -2.68
CA SER A 211 -23.88 28.34 -1.48
C SER A 211 -22.74 29.37 -1.41
N GLY A 212 -21.74 29.29 -2.30
CA GLY A 212 -20.57 30.17 -2.30
C GLY A 212 -19.37 29.64 -1.51
N ASP A 213 -19.50 28.50 -0.84
CA ASP A 213 -18.40 27.88 -0.09
C ASP A 213 -17.42 27.15 -1.02
N TYR A 214 -16.12 27.24 -0.71
CA TYR A 214 -15.11 26.42 -1.38
C TYR A 214 -15.32 24.93 -1.07
N ILE A 215 -15.09 24.06 -2.05
CA ILE A 215 -15.13 22.62 -1.84
C ILE A 215 -13.91 22.23 -1.01
N ASN A 216 -14.10 22.12 0.30
CA ASN A 216 -13.11 21.56 1.20
C ASN A 216 -13.05 20.03 1.02
N PRO A 217 -11.86 19.39 1.15
CA PRO A 217 -11.75 17.93 1.17
C PRO A 217 -12.49 17.28 2.33
#